data_AF-A0A090E445-F1
#
_entry.id   AF-A0A090E445-F1
#
_cell.length_a   1.000
_cell.length_b   1.000
_cell.length_c   1.000
_cell.angle_alpha   90.00
_cell.angle_beta   90.00
_cell.angle_gamma   90.00
#
_symmetry.space_group_name_H-M   'P 1'
#
loop_
_entity.id
_entity.type
_entity.pdbx_description
1 polymer ?
#
loop_
_entity_poly.entity_id
_entity_poly.type
_entity_poly.pdbx_seq_one_letter_code
_entity_poly.pdbx_strand_id
1 'polypeptide(L)'
;MTAAELQQAAKALAAMFSCFPQSALADAEMQLRGYLAAVQDAELCDVQAAIQRFIRGEAKVDNAQFCPSSAQLSIEVRERRLMRELIAKRALLGASSSPPQGGGEVARRSRDGEGERRR
;
A
#
# COMPACT_ATOMS: atom_id res chain seq x y z
N MET A 1 3.10 19.19 -3.80
CA MET A 1 4.42 18.65 -3.42
C MET A 1 5.45 19.78 -3.27
N THR A 2 6.42 19.64 -2.37
CA THR A 2 7.62 20.49 -2.29
C THR A 2 8.63 20.14 -3.39
N ALA A 3 9.65 20.98 -3.61
CA ALA A 3 10.71 20.70 -4.58
C ALA A 3 11.46 19.38 -4.29
N ALA A 4 11.74 19.10 -3.01
CA ALA A 4 12.39 17.85 -2.61
C ALA A 4 11.49 16.63 -2.88
N GLU A 5 10.18 16.75 -2.62
CA GLU A 5 9.22 15.69 -2.92
C GLU A 5 9.08 15.45 -4.43
N LEU A 6 9.08 16.51 -5.25
CA LEU A 6 9.07 16.39 -6.70
C LEU A 6 10.31 15.65 -7.23
N GLN A 7 11.49 15.92 -6.67
CA GLN A 7 12.70 15.18 -7.02
C GLN A 7 12.60 13.69 -6.65
N GLN A 8 12.02 13.38 -5.49
CA GLN A 8 11.78 11.99 -5.08
C GLN A 8 10.73 11.29 -5.94
N ALA A 9 9.66 11.98 -6.32
CA ALA A 9 8.66 11.49 -7.26
C ALA A 9 9.27 11.23 -8.64
N ALA A 10 10.10 12.15 -9.14
CA ALA A 10 10.81 12.00 -10.40
C ALA A 10 11.73 10.78 -10.40
N LYS A 11 12.47 10.55 -9.31
CA LYS A 11 13.30 9.36 -9.13
C LYS A 11 12.48 8.07 -9.15
N ALA A 12 11.32 8.05 -8.48
CA ALA A 12 10.42 6.91 -8.48
C ALA A 12 9.84 6.63 -9.88
N LEU A 13 9.45 7.67 -10.61
CA LEU A 13 8.97 7.56 -11.99
C LEU A 13 10.04 7.01 -12.93
N ALA A 14 11.29 7.50 -12.82
CA ALA A 14 12.40 6.97 -13.60
C ALA A 14 12.65 5.48 -13.32
N ALA A 15 12.53 5.04 -12.06
CA ALA A 15 12.60 3.63 -11.71
C ALA A 15 11.47 2.82 -12.36
N MET A 16 10.24 3.35 -12.34
CA MET A 16 9.09 2.72 -13.01
C MET A 16 9.33 2.59 -14.53
N PHE A 17 9.76 3.66 -15.19
CA PHE A 17 10.02 3.66 -16.63
C PHE A 17 11.08 2.60 -17.00
N SER A 18 12.11 2.45 -16.18
CA SER A 18 13.17 1.45 -16.40
C SER A 18 12.69 0.00 -16.36
N CYS A 19 11.50 -0.27 -15.82
CA CYS A 19 10.88 -1.60 -15.82
C CYS A 19 10.14 -1.93 -17.14
N PHE A 20 9.98 -0.96 -18.04
CA PHE A 20 9.23 -1.14 -19.29
C PHE A 20 10.10 -0.86 -20.52
N PRO A 21 9.82 -1.53 -21.66
CA PRO A 21 10.49 -1.23 -22.91
C PRO A 21 10.38 0.27 -23.26
N GLN A 22 11.54 0.91 -23.43
CA GLN A 22 11.59 2.33 -23.80
C GLN A 22 11.36 2.47 -25.31
N SER A 23 10.47 3.38 -25.69
CA SER A 23 10.35 3.77 -27.10
C SER A 23 11.55 4.63 -27.48
N ALA A 24 12.26 4.26 -28.54
CA ALA A 24 13.41 5.01 -29.04
C ALA A 24 13.05 6.44 -29.53
N LEU A 25 11.76 6.71 -29.75
CA LEU A 25 11.25 8.00 -30.21
C LEU A 25 10.68 8.88 -29.08
N ALA A 26 10.61 8.36 -27.85
CA ALA A 26 10.04 9.12 -26.74
C ALA A 26 11.10 10.06 -26.12
N ASP A 27 10.75 11.34 -26.00
CA ASP A 27 11.51 12.28 -25.15
C ASP A 27 11.23 11.93 -23.69
N ALA A 28 12.20 11.29 -23.05
CA ALA A 28 12.11 10.84 -21.66
C ALA A 28 11.88 11.99 -20.67
N GLU A 29 12.43 13.18 -20.95
CA GLU A 29 12.25 14.35 -20.07
C GLU A 29 10.84 14.91 -20.22
N MET A 30 10.34 15.04 -21.45
CA MET A 30 8.96 15.46 -21.71
C MET A 30 7.95 14.48 -21.10
N GLN A 31 8.20 13.18 -21.23
CA GLN A 31 7.39 12.14 -20.60
C GLN A 31 7.40 12.29 -19.08
N LEU A 32 8.57 12.40 -18.45
CA LEU A 32 8.69 12.57 -17.01
C LEU A 32 7.93 13.80 -16.50
N ARG A 33 8.05 14.95 -17.19
CA ARG A 33 7.29 16.17 -16.87
C ARG A 33 5.79 15.95 -16.94
N GLY A 34 5.30 15.22 -17.95
CA GLY A 34 3.89 14.90 -18.10
C GLY A 34 3.33 14.06 -16.93
N TYR A 35 4.12 13.09 -16.44
CA TYR A 35 3.71 12.28 -15.28
C TYR A 35 3.74 13.08 -13.99
N LEU A 36 4.77 13.92 -13.77
CA LEU A 36 4.85 14.79 -12.59
C LEU A 36 3.67 15.76 -12.52
N ALA A 37 3.30 16.38 -13.64
CA ALA A 37 2.14 17.26 -13.71
C ALA A 37 0.84 16.53 -13.34
N ALA A 38 0.69 15.26 -13.72
CA ALA A 38 -0.50 14.46 -13.43
C ALA A 38 -0.66 14.07 -11.93
N VAL A 39 0.39 14.22 -11.12
CA VAL A 39 0.39 13.87 -9.69
C VAL A 39 0.86 15.00 -8.77
N GLN A 40 1.06 16.21 -9.28
CA GLN A 40 1.64 17.34 -8.53
C GLN A 40 0.87 17.71 -7.25
N ASP A 41 -0.45 17.48 -7.27
CA ASP A 41 -1.38 17.81 -6.17
C ASP A 41 -1.60 16.62 -5.21
N ALA A 42 -0.93 15.48 -5.45
CA ALA A 42 -0.98 14.32 -4.58
C ALA A 42 0.11 14.37 -3.49
N GLU A 43 -0.08 13.59 -2.43
CA GLU A 43 0.97 13.34 -1.44
C GLU A 43 2.02 12.37 -2.02
N LEU A 44 3.29 12.62 -1.70
CA LEU A 44 4.41 11.81 -2.20
C LEU A 44 4.27 10.32 -1.82
N CYS A 45 3.78 10.04 -0.60
CA CYS A 45 3.64 8.67 -0.12
C CYS A 45 2.68 7.85 -0.98
N ASP A 46 1.57 8.45 -1.43
CA ASP A 46 0.58 7.80 -2.28
C ASP A 46 1.14 7.57 -3.70
N VAL A 47 1.93 8.52 -4.22
CA VAL A 47 2.63 8.39 -5.51
C VAL A 47 3.64 7.25 -5.49
N GLN A 48 4.47 7.18 -4.46
CA GLN A 48 5.45 6.11 -4.32
C GLN A 48 4.77 4.74 -4.15
N ALA A 49 3.69 4.66 -3.37
CA ALA A 49 2.93 3.44 -3.20
C ALA A 49 2.28 2.96 -4.52
N ALA A 50 1.73 3.89 -5.31
CA ALA A 50 1.16 3.57 -6.62
C ALA A 50 2.22 3.05 -7.60
N ILE A 51 3.36 3.74 -7.69
CA ILE A 51 4.49 3.34 -8.54
C ILE A 51 5.00 1.94 -8.19
N GLN A 52 5.16 1.65 -6.89
CA GLN A 52 5.60 0.32 -6.45
C GLN A 52 4.65 -0.79 -6.89
N ARG A 53 3.34 -0.53 -6.91
CA ARG A 53 2.35 -1.51 -7.37
C ARG A 53 2.43 -1.77 -8.86
N PHE A 54 2.71 -0.76 -9.68
CA PHE A 54 2.97 -0.97 -11.11
C PHE A 54 4.25 -1.80 -11.33
N ILE A 55 5.34 -1.46 -10.63
CA ILE A 55 6.61 -2.20 -10.72
C ILE A 55 6.43 -3.67 -10.34
N ARG A 56 5.59 -3.96 -9.33
CA ARG A 56 5.32 -5.33 -8.85
C ARG A 56 4.21 -6.06 -9.60
N GLY A 57 3.55 -5.42 -10.57
CA GLY A 57 2.39 -5.99 -11.27
C GLY A 57 1.14 -6.17 -10.39
N GLU A 58 1.03 -5.43 -9.28
CA GLU A 58 -0.11 -5.47 -8.36
C GLU A 58 -1.23 -4.49 -8.73
N ALA A 59 -0.91 -3.50 -9.56
CA ALA A 59 -1.86 -2.50 -10.04
C ALA A 59 -2.76 -3.10 -11.13
N LYS A 60 -4.05 -2.73 -11.12
CA LYS A 60 -4.99 -3.20 -12.14
C LYS A 60 -4.76 -2.41 -13.43
N VAL A 61 -4.33 -3.10 -14.48
CA VAL A 61 -4.06 -2.51 -15.79
C VAL A 61 -4.65 -3.36 -16.89
N ASP A 62 -5.11 -2.72 -17.96
CA ASP A 62 -5.67 -3.43 -19.13
C ASP A 62 -4.59 -4.19 -19.90
N ASN A 63 -3.35 -3.67 -19.89
CA ASN A 63 -2.18 -4.34 -20.47
C ASN A 63 -0.91 -4.03 -19.65
N ALA A 64 -0.35 -5.06 -19.00
CA ALA A 64 0.84 -4.95 -18.16
C ALA A 64 2.17 -4.98 -18.94
N GLN A 65 2.15 -5.17 -20.26
CA GLN A 65 3.37 -5.19 -21.09
C GLN A 65 3.95 -3.80 -21.35
N PHE A 66 3.13 -2.75 -21.16
CA PHE A 66 3.50 -1.37 -21.41
C PHE A 66 3.55 -0.58 -20.10
N CYS A 67 4.35 0.49 -20.11
CA CYS A 67 4.35 1.45 -19.01
C CYS A 67 2.93 2.00 -18.81
N PRO A 68 2.41 2.06 -17.57
CA PRO A 68 1.10 2.64 -17.31
C PRO A 68 1.09 4.10 -17.75
N SER A 69 0.02 4.57 -18.37
CA SER A 69 -0.16 5.97 -18.73
C SER A 69 -0.20 6.88 -17.50
N SER A 70 0.04 8.18 -17.69
CA SER A 70 -0.08 9.18 -16.61
C SER A 70 -1.49 9.19 -15.99
N ALA A 71 -2.53 8.95 -16.79
CA ALA A 71 -3.90 8.81 -16.30
C ALA A 71 -4.10 7.59 -15.40
N GLN A 72 -3.56 6.42 -15.80
CA GLN A 72 -3.58 5.20 -14.97
C GLN A 72 -2.83 5.42 -13.65
N LEU A 73 -1.68 6.11 -13.69
CA LEU A 73 -0.97 6.50 -12.48
C LEU A 73 -1.84 7.37 -11.58
N SER A 74 -2.46 8.44 -12.08
CA SER A 74 -3.31 9.31 -11.27
C SER A 74 -4.51 8.58 -10.67
N ILE A 75 -5.08 7.58 -11.36
CA ILE A 75 -6.13 6.72 -10.81
C ILE A 75 -5.60 5.93 -9.62
N GLU A 76 -4.50 5.19 -9.81
CA GLU A 76 -3.91 4.35 -8.77
C GLU A 76 -3.49 5.19 -7.53
N VAL A 77 -2.95 6.39 -7.74
CA VAL A 77 -2.60 7.33 -6.66
C VAL A 77 -3.82 7.73 -5.84
N ARG A 78 -4.96 8.03 -6.49
CA ARG A 78 -6.21 8.33 -5.78
C ARG A 78 -6.70 7.13 -4.96
N GLU A 79 -6.56 5.92 -5.48
CA GLU A 79 -6.88 4.71 -4.73
C GLU A 79 -5.98 4.52 -3.51
N ARG A 80 -4.67 4.78 -3.64
CA ARG A 80 -3.72 4.70 -2.51
C ARG A 80 -4.08 5.70 -1.42
N ARG A 81 -4.38 6.95 -1.82
CA ARG A 81 -4.85 7.98 -0.90
C ARG A 81 -6.11 7.54 -0.16
N LEU A 82 -7.11 7.06 -0.88
CA LEU A 82 -8.37 6.61 -0.29
C LEU A 82 -8.14 5.47 0.72
N MET A 83 -7.33 4.48 0.36
CA MET A 83 -7.01 3.36 1.26
C MET A 83 -6.26 3.82 2.52
N ARG A 84 -5.29 4.73 2.39
CA ARG A 84 -4.57 5.32 3.52
C ARG A 84 -5.50 6.07 4.45
N GLU A 85 -6.38 6.92 3.90
CA GLU A 85 -7.37 7.67 4.67
C GLU A 85 -8.36 6.74 5.40
N LEU A 86 -8.80 5.64 4.77
CA LEU A 86 -9.67 4.64 5.40
C LEU A 86 -8.97 3.90 6.56
N ILE A 87 -7.70 3.52 6.38
CA ILE A 87 -6.90 2.88 7.45
C ILE A 87 -6.72 3.85 8.62
N ALA A 88 -6.38 5.11 8.35
CA ALA A 88 -6.23 6.14 9.37
C ALA A 88 -7.55 6.37 10.14
N LYS A 89 -8.68 6.48 9.44
CA LYS A 89 -10.00 6.58 10.06
C LYS A 89 -10.32 5.37 10.94
N ARG A 90 -10.03 4.15 10.47
CA ARG A 90 -10.24 2.93 11.27
C ARG A 90 -9.35 2.89 12.51
N ALA A 91 -8.09 3.32 12.41
CA ALA A 91 -7.19 3.39 13.57
C ALA A 91 -7.71 4.35 14.65
N LEU A 92 -8.25 5.51 14.24
CA LEU A 92 -8.87 6.47 15.16
C LEU A 92 -10.12 5.89 15.84
N LEU A 93 -10.95 5.16 15.10
CA LEU A 93 -12.16 4.52 15.64
C LEU A 93 -11.87 3.27 16.49
N GLY A 94 -10.78 2.56 16.22
CA GLY A 94 -10.35 1.37 16.98
C GLY A 94 -9.53 1.68 18.22
N ALA A 95 -8.93 2.88 18.31
CA ALA A 95 -8.23 3.33 19.52
C ALA A 95 -9.18 3.65 20.69
N SER A 96 -10.50 3.73 20.45
CA SER A 96 -11.51 3.91 21.50
C SER A 96 -12.13 2.60 22.01
N SER A 97 -11.79 1.44 21.43
CA SER A 97 -12.25 0.13 21.89
C SER A 97 -11.08 -0.72 22.41
N SER A 98 -10.75 -0.51 23.69
CA SER A 98 -9.90 -1.42 24.45
C SER A 98 -10.42 -2.86 24.32
N PRO A 99 -9.56 -3.87 24.06
CA PRO A 99 -9.99 -5.26 24.16
C PRO A 99 -10.36 -5.57 25.63
N PRO A 100 -11.42 -6.34 25.92
CA PRO A 100 -11.67 -6.78 27.28
C PRO A 100 -10.49 -7.66 27.74
N GLN A 101 -9.79 -7.21 28.78
CA GLN A 101 -8.88 -8.05 29.57
C GLN A 101 -9.71 -9.10 30.32
N GLY A 102 -10.15 -10.13 29.62
CA GLY A 102 -10.83 -11.29 30.20
C GLY A 102 -9.80 -12.29 30.71
N GLY A 103 -9.33 -12.09 31.95
CA GLY A 103 -8.59 -13.08 32.71
C GLY A 103 -9.47 -14.31 32.96
N GLY A 104 -9.29 -15.34 32.14
CA GLY A 104 -9.89 -16.67 32.33
C GLY A 104 -8.91 -17.58 33.05
N GLU A 105 -8.96 -17.58 34.37
CA GLU A 105 -8.26 -18.52 35.24
C GLU A 105 -8.65 -19.97 34.88
N VAL A 106 -7.70 -20.73 34.33
CA VAL A 106 -7.88 -22.16 34.05
C VAL A 106 -7.88 -22.91 35.38
N ALA A 107 -9.08 -23.21 35.87
CA ALA A 107 -9.29 -24.02 37.06
C ALA A 107 -8.60 -25.40 36.91
N ARG A 108 -7.55 -25.60 37.72
CA ARG A 108 -6.86 -26.88 37.90
C ARG A 108 -7.85 -27.90 38.48
N ARG A 109 -8.35 -28.83 37.68
CA ARG A 109 -9.04 -30.02 38.22
C ARG A 109 -8.01 -31.02 38.72
N SER A 110 -7.78 -31.03 40.02
CA SER A 110 -7.16 -32.15 40.74
C SER A 110 -7.93 -33.43 40.45
N ARG A 111 -7.21 -34.50 40.11
CA ARG A 111 -7.76 -35.84 39.92
C ARG A 111 -7.13 -36.74 40.97
N ASP A 112 -7.69 -36.70 42.17
CA ASP A 112 -7.39 -37.65 43.24
C ASP A 112 -8.67 -38.43 43.55
N GLY A 113 -8.56 -39.75 43.56
CA GLY A 113 -9.68 -40.65 43.82
C GLY A 113 -9.38 -42.09 43.44
N GLU A 114 -8.41 -42.69 44.13
CA GLU A 114 -8.28 -44.14 44.26
C GLU A 114 -9.57 -44.74 44.84
N GLY A 115 -9.96 -45.90 44.33
CA GLY A 115 -11.19 -46.59 44.73
C GLY A 115 -11.20 -48.06 44.34
N GLU A 116 -10.14 -48.78 44.69
CA GLU A 116 -10.10 -50.24 44.72
C GLU A 116 -11.12 -50.77 45.73
N ARG A 117 -12.25 -51.34 45.29
CA ARG A 117 -13.03 -52.34 46.06
C ARG A 117 -13.71 -53.36 45.17
N ARG A 118 -13.06 -54.53 45.09
CA ARG A 118 -13.57 -55.91 45.04
C ARG A 118 -15.09 -56.13 44.92
N ARG A 119 -15.50 -56.94 43.94
CA ARG A 119 -15.86 -58.37 44.12
C ARG A 119 -16.01 -59.06 42.77
#